data_AF-A0AAP9DWL0-F1
#
_entry.id   AF-A0AAP9DWL0-F1
#
_cell.length_a   1.000
_cell.length_b   1.000
_cell.length_c   1.000
_cell.angle_alpha   90.00
_cell.angle_beta   90.00
_cell.angle_gamma   90.00
#
_symmetry.space_group_name_H-M   'P 1'
#
loop_
_entity.id
_entity.type
_entity.pdbx_description
1 polymer ?
#
loop_
_entity_poly.entity_id
_entity_poly.type
_entity_poly.pdbx_seq_one_letter_code
_entity_poly.pdbx_strand_id
1 'polypeptide(L)' 'MDFSPKCEYHQLQLGFVIEQSRSRWLTRSEIAGGVIEAMMRKQAVYTVGTMHPPELRPST' A
#
# COMPACT_ATOMS: atom_id res chain seq x y z
N MET A 1 6.54 17.62 -15.65
CA MET A 1 5.62 18.04 -14.56
C MET A 1 6.47 18.81 -13.58
N ASP A 2 6.23 20.11 -13.46
CA ASP A 2 7.01 21.00 -12.60
C ASP A 2 6.24 21.18 -11.29
N PHE A 3 6.59 20.35 -10.29
CA PHE A 3 6.03 20.49 -8.95
C PHE A 3 6.81 21.54 -8.19
N SER A 4 6.16 22.27 -7.27
CA SER A 4 6.86 23.14 -6.33
C SER A 4 8.01 22.37 -5.67
N PRO A 5 9.21 22.96 -5.46
CA PRO A 5 10.33 22.29 -4.80
C PRO A 5 10.05 21.84 -3.36
N LYS A 6 8.88 22.18 -2.81
CA LYS A 6 8.38 21.73 -1.51
C LYS A 6 7.30 20.63 -1.61
N CYS A 7 6.98 20.17 -2.81
CA CYS A 7 6.01 19.10 -3.03
C CYS A 7 6.76 17.77 -3.03
N GLU A 8 6.55 16.98 -1.98
CA GLU A 8 7.13 15.65 -1.87
C GLU A 8 6.14 14.63 -2.46
N TYR A 9 6.61 13.87 -3.45
CA TYR A 9 5.85 12.78 -4.04
C TYR A 9 6.15 11.48 -3.30
N HIS A 10 5.09 10.79 -2.88
CA HIS A 10 5.17 9.48 -2.25
C HIS A 10 4.24 8.52 -2.99
N GLN A 11 4.79 7.41 -3.49
CA GLN A 11 4.03 6.34 -4.13
C GLN A 11 3.54 5.34 -3.09
N LEU A 12 2.21 5.21 -3.00
CA LEU A 12 1.56 4.18 -2.21
C LEU A 12 1.11 3.03 -3.10
N GLN A 13 1.57 1.82 -2.79
CA GLN A 13 1.17 0.60 -3.47
C GLN A 13 0.22 -0.19 -2.56
N LEU A 14 -0.99 -0.44 -3.04
CA LEU A 14 -2.00 -1.20 -2.29
C LEU A 14 -2.00 -2.65 -2.77
N GLY A 15 -1.61 -3.55 -1.88
CA GLY A 15 -1.60 -4.99 -2.13
C GLY A 15 -2.83 -5.70 -1.56
N PHE A 16 -2.62 -6.93 -1.15
CA PHE A 16 -3.56 -7.77 -0.42
C PHE A 16 -2.87 -8.33 0.82
N VAL A 17 -3.62 -8.96 1.71
CA VAL A 17 -3.07 -9.67 2.86
C VAL A 17 -3.33 -11.15 2.74
N ILE A 18 -2.43 -11.96 3.28
CA ILE A 18 -2.54 -13.43 3.34
C ILE A 18 -2.77 -13.79 4.80
N GLU A 19 -3.96 -14.30 5.11
CA GLU A 19 -4.38 -14.70 6.45
C GLU A 19 -4.86 -16.15 6.40
N GLN A 20 -4.35 -17.00 7.30
CA GLN A 20 -4.86 -18.37 7.50
C GLN A 20 -5.07 -19.15 6.18
N SER A 21 -4.08 -19.07 5.29
CA SER A 21 -4.07 -19.75 3.97
C SER A 21 -5.05 -19.22 2.93
N ARG A 22 -5.66 -18.04 3.17
CA ARG A 22 -6.48 -17.32 2.18
C ARG A 22 -5.96 -15.91 2.01
N SER A 23 -6.21 -15.33 0.85
CA SER A 23 -5.94 -13.93 0.61
C SER A 23 -7.21 -13.12 0.61
N ARG A 24 -7.11 -11.85 1.00
CA ARG A 24 -8.20 -10.89 0.89
C ARG A 24 -7.67 -9.49 0.55
N TRP A 25 -8.52 -8.69 -0.06
CA TRP A 25 -8.24 -7.28 -0.26
C TRP A 25 -8.13 -6.55 1.08
N LEU A 26 -7.36 -5.47 1.08
CA LEU A 26 -7.24 -4.58 2.21
C LEU A 26 -8.60 -3.95 2.53
N THR A 27 -8.89 -3.85 3.82
CA THR A 27 -10.01 -3.07 4.34
C THR A 27 -9.70 -1.58 4.25
N ARG A 28 -10.75 -0.75 4.35
CA ARG A 28 -10.61 0.72 4.41
C ARG A 28 -9.70 1.16 5.55
N SER A 29 -9.79 0.50 6.71
CA SER A 29 -8.96 0.79 7.88
C SER A 29 -7.49 0.46 7.65
N GLU A 30 -7.20 -0.67 6.99
CA GLU A 30 -5.82 -1.05 6.64
C GLU A 30 -5.21 -0.10 5.61
N ILE A 31 -5.99 0.32 4.61
CA ILE A 31 -5.56 1.32 3.62
C ILE A 31 -5.25 2.65 4.32
N ALA A 32 -6.18 3.16 5.15
CA ALA A 32 -5.98 4.43 5.85
C ALA A 32 -4.77 4.39 6.80
N GLY A 33 -4.61 3.29 7.55
CA GLY A 33 -3.45 3.09 8.42
C GLY A 33 -2.14 3.08 7.64
N GLY A 34 -2.09 2.33 6.54
CA GLY A 34 -0.90 2.26 5.68
C GLY A 34 -0.54 3.59 5.03
N VAL A 35 -1.53 4.42 4.66
CA VAL A 35 -1.30 5.78 4.16
C VAL A 35 -0.63 6.65 5.24
N ILE A 36 -1.19 6.66 6.46
CA ILE A 36 -0.65 7.45 7.58
C ILE A 36 0.77 7.00 7.88
N GLU A 37 1.01 5.70 7.92
CA GLU A 37 2.33 5.13 8.17
C GLU A 37 3.36 5.53 7.12
N ALA A 38 3.00 5.51 5.83
CA ALA A 38 3.87 5.94 4.75
C ALA A 38 4.27 7.42 4.88
N MET A 39 3.31 8.29 5.22
CA MET A 39 3.57 9.71 5.44
C MET A 39 4.51 9.93 6.63
N MET A 40 4.33 9.19 7.73
CA MET A 40 5.21 9.27 8.90
C MET A 40 6.63 8.79 8.58
N ARG A 41 6.77 7.74 7.78
CA ARG A 41 8.07 7.18 7.38
C ARG A 41 8.79 8.00 6.32
N LYS A 42 8.09 8.93 5.63
CA LYS A 42 8.61 9.75 4.53
C LYS A 42 9.30 8.95 3.42
N GLN A 43 8.85 7.71 3.18
CA GLN A 43 9.44 6.86 2.14
C GLN A 43 8.88 7.24 0.77
N ALA A 44 9.74 7.33 -0.24
CA ALA A 44 9.33 7.63 -1.61
C ALA A 44 8.37 6.56 -2.19
N VAL A 45 8.51 5.31 -1.75
CA VAL A 45 7.62 4.20 -2.09
C VAL A 45 7.28 3.43 -0.82
N TYR A 46 6.00 3.14 -0.62
CA TYR A 46 5.51 2.33 0.50
C TYR A 46 4.41 1.38 0.03
N THR A 47 4.48 0.13 0.47
CA THR A 47 3.51 -0.92 0.12
C THR A 47 2.67 -1.27 1.34
N VAL A 48 1.35 -1.21 1.21
CA VAL A 48 0.39 -1.68 2.21
C VAL A 48 0.02 -3.12 1.87
N GLY A 49 0.27 -4.06 2.79
CA GLY A 49 0.10 -5.49 2.55
C GLY A 49 1.24 -6.08 1.71
N THR A 50 0.92 -7.02 0.82
CA THR A 50 1.89 -7.65 -0.10
C THR A 50 1.40 -7.63 -1.54
N MET A 51 2.33 -7.52 -2.49
CA MET A 51 2.07 -7.73 -3.93
C MET A 51 2.41 -9.16 -4.38
N HIS A 52 3.06 -9.95 -3.54
CA HIS A 52 3.56 -11.28 -3.85
C HIS A 52 3.12 -12.32 -2.81
N PRO A 53 2.93 -13.58 -3.20
CA PRO A 53 2.93 -14.08 -4.59
C PRO A 53 1.64 -13.69 -5.36
N PRO A 54 1.72 -13.34 -6.66
CA PRO A 54 0.55 -12.91 -7.43
C PRO A 54 -0.49 -14.02 -7.64
N GLU A 55 -0.09 -15.29 -7.53
CA GLU A 55 -1.02 -16.44 -7.56
C GLU A 55 -2.00 -16.43 -6.39
N LEU A 56 -1.63 -15.76 -5.28
CA LEU A 56 -2.50 -15.55 -4.13
C LEU A 56 -3.27 -14.24 -4.21
N ARG A 57 -3.27 -13.51 -5.33
CA ARG A 57 -4.10 -12.31 -5.45
C ARG A 57 -5.59 -12.71 -5.38
N PRO A 58 -6.39 -12.07 -4.52
CA PRO A 58 -7.82 -12.36 -4.46
C PRO A 58 -8.48 -12.08 -5.82
N SER A 59 -9.41 -12.94 -6.24
CA SER A 59 -10.29 -12.66 -7.37
C SER A 59 -11.28 -11.54 -7.00
N THR A 60 -11.54 -10.63 -7.93
CA THR A 60 -12.61 -9.60 -7.83
C THR A 60 -13.99 -10.17 -8.03
#